data_AF-A0A7H4M5U7-F1
#
_entry.id   AF-A0A7H4M5U7-F1
#
_cell.length_a   1.000
_cell.length_b   1.000
_cell.length_c   1.000
_cell.angle_alpha   90.00
_cell.angle_beta   90.00
_cell.angle_gamma   90.00
#
_symmetry.space_group_name_H-M   'P 1'
#
loop_
_entity.id
_entity.type
_entity.pdbx_description
1 polymer ?
#
loop_
_entity_poly.entity_id
_entity_poly.type
_entity_poly.pdbx_seq_one_letter_code
_entity_poly.pdbx_strand_id
1 'polypeptide(L)' 'MAQEIELKFIVAQDGVDALRQHLNALEAKHTPAGQLLNIYYETADNWLRRHDMGLRIRGDQGAMK' A
#
# COMPACT_ATOMS: atom_id res chain seq x y z
N MET A 1 4.45 7.67 -18.48
CA MET A 1 3.79 6.73 -17.56
C MET A 1 4.87 5.86 -16.93
N ALA A 2 4.82 5.63 -15.61
CA ALA A 2 5.74 4.72 -14.93
C ALA A 2 5.06 3.35 -14.79
N GLN A 3 5.81 2.26 -14.99
CA GLN A 3 5.32 0.90 -14.78
C GLN A 3 5.62 0.48 -13.34
N GLU A 4 4.59 0.07 -12.60
CA GLU A 4 4.73 -0.52 -11.27
C GLU A 4 4.80 -2.05 -11.41
N ILE A 5 5.81 -2.67 -10.79
CA ILE A 5 5.97 -4.13 -10.76
C ILE A 5 6.17 -4.51 -9.28
N GLU A 6 5.25 -5.31 -8.75
CA GLU A 6 5.23 -5.69 -7.34
C GLU A 6 4.68 -7.12 -7.14
N LEU A 7 5.07 -7.76 -6.03
CA LEU A 7 4.58 -9.07 -5.60
C LEU A 7 3.93 -8.93 -4.22
N LYS A 8 2.62 -9.20 -4.14
CA LYS A 8 1.85 -9.09 -2.89
C LYS A 8 1.53 -10.46 -2.30
N PHE A 9 1.72 -10.57 -0.99
CA PHE A 9 1.30 -11.72 -0.20
C PHE A 9 0.31 -11.26 0.87
N ILE A 10 -0.75 -12.04 1.07
CA ILE A 10 -1.61 -11.88 2.25
C ILE A 10 -0.93 -12.62 3.40
N VAL A 11 -0.78 -11.95 4.55
CA VAL A 11 -0.10 -12.48 5.73
C VAL A 11 -1.14 -12.81 6.79
N ALA A 12 -1.11 -14.03 7.31
CA ALA A 12 -1.93 -14.41 8.46
C ALA A 12 -1.55 -13.56 9.68
N GLN A 13 -2.55 -13.17 10.49
CA GLN A 13 -2.36 -12.20 11.56
C GLN A 13 -1.30 -12.66 12.60
N ASP A 14 -1.23 -13.96 12.87
CA ASP A 14 -0.27 -14.60 13.76
C ASP A 14 1.15 -14.71 13.15
N GLY A 15 1.26 -14.64 11.82
CA GLY A 15 2.55 -14.65 11.10
C GLY A 15 3.26 -13.31 11.02
N VAL A 16 2.62 -12.20 11.40
CA VAL A 16 3.16 -10.84 11.21
C VAL A 16 4.47 -10.64 11.98
N ASP A 17 4.55 -11.12 13.22
CA ASP A 17 5.74 -10.92 14.06
C ASP A 17 6.93 -11.75 13.56
N ALA A 18 6.69 -13.01 13.18
CA ALA A 18 7.70 -13.87 12.59
C ALA A 18 8.24 -13.30 11.28
N LEU A 19 7.35 -12.78 10.41
CA LEU A 19 7.76 -12.12 9.17
C LEU A 19 8.59 -10.86 9.44
N ARG A 20 8.17 -10.03 10.40
CA ARG A 20 8.92 -8.82 10.78
C ARG A 20 10.34 -9.16 11.26
N GLN A 21 10.47 -10.18 12.11
CA GLN A 21 11.79 -10.64 12.58
C GLN A 21 12.66 -11.13 11.44
N HIS A 22 12.10 -11.92 10.52
CA HIS A 22 12.82 -12.44 9.37
C HIS A 22 13.30 -11.30 8.44
N LEU A 23 12.43 -10.33 8.13
CA LEU A 23 12.78 -9.18 7.29
C LEU A 23 13.87 -8.31 7.93
N ASN A 24 13.86 -8.14 9.25
CA ASN A 24 14.87 -7.38 9.99
C ASN A 24 16.24 -8.06 10.05
N ALA A 25 16.33 -9.36 9.76
CA ALA A 25 17.60 -10.07 9.66
C ALA A 25 18.29 -9.89 8.28
N LEU A 26 17.60 -9.31 7.30
CA LEU A 26 18.16 -9.01 5.99
C LEU A 26 19.02 -7.74 6.05
N GLU A 27 20.12 -7.70 5.29
CA GLU A 27 20.93 -6.48 5.15
C GLU A 27 20.24 -5.47 4.22
N ALA A 28 19.28 -4.74 4.78
CA ALA A 28 18.45 -3.77 4.06
C ALA A 28 18.27 -2.47 4.86
N LYS A 29 17.98 -1.37 4.16
CA LYS A 29 17.61 -0.11 4.80
C LYS A 29 16.22 -0.22 5.42
N HIS A 30 16.16 -0.26 6.75
CA HIS A 30 14.90 -0.24 7.49
C HIS A 30 14.31 1.19 7.55
N THR A 31 13.01 1.30 7.29
CA THR A 31 12.22 2.52 7.54
C THR A 31 11.09 2.17 8.53
N PRO A 32 10.88 2.94 9.61
CA PRO A 32 9.78 2.71 10.55
C PRO A 32 8.41 2.78 9.88
N ALA A 33 7.43 2.10 10.47
CA ALA A 33 6.05 2.16 10.00
C ALA A 33 5.50 3.60 10.08
N GLY A 34 4.82 4.05 9.02
CA GLY A 34 4.11 5.32 8.95
C GLY A 34 2.65 5.11 8.58
N GLN A 35 1.78 6.00 9.05
CA GLN A 35 0.36 5.96 8.71
C GLN A 35 0.13 6.55 7.32
N LEU A 36 -0.49 5.77 6.43
CA LEU A 36 -0.92 6.24 5.11
C LEU A 36 -2.44 6.37 5.07
N LEU A 37 -2.93 7.56 4.72
CA LEU A 37 -4.35 7.84 4.54
C LEU A 37 -4.66 7.78 3.04
N ASN A 38 -5.73 7.09 2.64
CA ASN A 38 -6.12 7.00 1.23
C ASN A 38 -7.61 7.30 1.09
N ILE A 39 -7.96 8.27 0.24
CA ILE A 39 -9.33 8.54 -0.19
C ILE A 39 -9.43 8.08 -1.65
N TYR A 40 -10.34 7.15 -1.91
CA TYR A 40 -10.60 6.63 -3.25
C TYR A 40 -11.81 7.34 -3.85
N TYR A 41 -11.68 7.72 -5.11
CA TYR A 41 -12.74 8.39 -5.86
C TYR A 41 -13.31 7.43 -6.90
N GLU A 42 -14.61 7.54 -7.12
CA GLU A 42 -15.34 6.78 -8.13
C GLU A 42 -16.57 7.59 -8.55
N THR A 43 -17.10 7.24 -9.70
CA THR A 43 -18.35 7.76 -10.26
C THR A 43 -19.54 6.90 -9.81
N ALA A 44 -20.74 7.46 -9.77
CA ALA A 44 -21.93 6.73 -9.32
C ALA A 44 -22.21 5.47 -10.16
N ASP A 45 -21.76 5.45 -11.41
CA ASP A 45 -21.90 4.33 -12.31
C ASP A 45 -20.68 3.39 -12.32
N ASN A 46 -19.68 3.52 -11.44
CA ASN A 46 -18.49 2.64 -11.38
C ASN A 46 -17.59 2.69 -12.63
N TRP A 47 -17.42 3.86 -13.23
CA TRP A 47 -16.62 4.02 -14.45
C TRP A 47 -15.16 3.59 -14.29
N LEU A 48 -14.46 3.99 -13.22
CA LEU A 48 -13.04 3.63 -13.07
C LEU A 48 -12.85 2.12 -12.88
N ARG A 49 -13.71 1.51 -12.06
CA ARG A 49 -13.71 0.07 -11.83
C ARG A 49 -13.90 -0.74 -13.11
N ARG A 50 -14.80 -0.32 -14.00
CA ARG A 50 -15.02 -1.02 -15.28
C ARG A 50 -13.83 -0.97 -16.24
N HIS A 51 -12.88 -0.06 -16.01
CA HIS A 51 -11.65 0.06 -16.79
C HIS A 51 -10.43 -0.47 -16.03
N ASP A 52 -10.65 -1.19 -14.91
CA ASP A 52 -9.58 -1.70 -14.04
C ASP A 52 -8.61 -0.60 -13.57
N MET A 53 -9.13 0.62 -13.38
CA MET A 53 -8.40 1.77 -12.91
C MET A 53 -8.83 2.15 -11.49
N GLY A 54 -7.93 2.81 -10.75
CA GLY A 54 -8.22 3.38 -9.45
C GLY A 54 -7.63 4.78 -9.32
N LEU A 55 -8.41 5.71 -8.75
CA LEU A 55 -7.98 7.06 -8.45
C LEU A 55 -8.00 7.28 -6.94
N ARG A 56 -6.90 7.82 -6.38
CA ARG A 56 -6.82 8.16 -4.96
C ARG A 56 -6.01 9.41 -4.70
N ILE A 57 -6.32 10.10 -3.61
CA ILE A 57 -5.42 11.05 -2.94
C ILE A 57 -4.79 10.34 -1.75
N ARG A 58 -3.47 10.51 -1.56
CA ARG A 58 -2.72 9.87 -0.47
C ARG A 58 -2.20 10.93 0.51
N GLY A 59 -2.62 10.80 1.75
CA GLY A 59 -2.03 11.51 2.88
C GLY A 59 -0.86 10.73 3.47
N ASP A 60 0.24 11.44 3.76
CA ASP A 60 1.40 10.93 4.47
C ASP A 60 1.80 11.95 5.55
N GLN A 61 1.82 11.52 6.82
CA GLN A 61 2.13 12.38 7.99
C GLN A 61 1.31 13.68 8.08
N GLY A 62 0.03 13.64 7.67
CA GLY A 62 -0.87 14.80 7.71
C GLY A 62 -0.73 15.78 6.54
N ALA A 63 0.22 15.56 5.63
CA ALA A 63 0.29 16.27 4.35
C ALA A 63 -0.44 15.46 3.26
N MET A 64 -1.38 16.10 2.55
CA MET A 64 -2.05 15.51 1.40
C MET A 64 -1.19 15.73 0.15
N LYS A 65 -0.87 14.65 -0.58
CA LYS A 65 -0.14 14.67 -1.85
C LYS A 65 -0.95 14.04 -2.98
#